data_AF-A0A6P8AMP9-F1
#
_entry.id   AF-A0A6P8AMP9-F1
#
_cell.length_a   1.000
_cell.length_b   1.000
_cell.length_c   1.000
_cell.angle_alpha   90.00
_cell.angle_beta   90.00
_cell.angle_gamma   90.00
#
_symmetry.space_group_name_H-M   'P 1'
#
loop_
_entity.id
_entity.type
_entity.pdbx_description
1 polymer ?
#
loop_
_entity_poly.entity_id
_entity_poly.type
_entity_poly.pdbx_seq_one_letter_code
_entity_poly.pdbx_strand_id
1 'polypeptide(L)'
;MGCYSIDCGASRVLKGESNNFGIVTRFDLNTFKAPATLWGGSVAFPFSASPRVISAMQKFVSVLGNEGRRADLAIVFWNYIQGETLTEPFISSALHNVDGTANALGLADFLGIPGNVTSALRTDTLAEFTNELELPQGSYKAWRTLTF
;
A
#
# COMPACT_ATOMS: atom_id res chain seq x y z
N MET A 1 20.72 25.75 11.29
CA MET A 1 20.84 24.27 11.23
C MET A 1 22.32 23.93 11.09
N GLY A 2 23.01 23.66 12.18
CA GLY A 2 24.40 23.20 12.18
C GLY A 2 24.44 21.79 12.73
N CYS A 3 24.87 20.82 11.92
CA CYS A 3 25.22 19.49 12.41
C CYS A 3 26.68 19.51 12.81
N TYR A 4 26.97 19.22 14.07
CA TYR A 4 28.31 18.97 14.57
C TYR A 4 28.37 17.50 15.01
N SER A 5 29.41 16.80 14.55
CA SER A 5 29.77 15.40 14.84
C SER A 5 29.09 14.29 14.00
N ILE A 6 29.97 13.45 13.42
CA ILE A 6 30.00 12.00 13.10
C ILE A 6 28.67 11.21 12.88
N ASP A 7 27.52 11.58 13.44
CA ASP A 7 26.27 10.79 13.47
C ASP A 7 25.37 10.89 12.22
N CYS A 8 25.57 11.88 11.35
CA CYS A 8 24.72 12.04 10.16
C CYS A 8 24.79 10.85 9.19
N GLY A 9 25.92 10.13 9.16
CA GLY A 9 26.11 8.96 8.31
C GLY A 9 25.30 7.74 8.77
N ALA A 10 25.29 7.48 10.08
CA ALA A 10 24.61 6.32 10.67
C ALA A 10 23.08 6.40 10.51
N SER A 11 22.48 7.57 10.71
CA SER A 11 21.03 7.77 10.50
C SER A 11 20.59 7.51 9.06
N ARG A 12 21.47 7.75 8.07
CA ARG A 12 21.14 7.59 6.66
C ARG A 12 21.10 6.11 6.25
N VAL A 13 22.03 5.29 6.75
CA VAL A 13 22.08 3.86 6.40
C VAL A 13 20.99 3.05 7.11
N LEU A 14 20.63 3.42 8.36
CA LEU A 14 19.58 2.73 9.11
C LEU A 14 18.15 2.93 8.57
N LYS A 15 17.95 3.83 7.59
CA LYS A 15 16.65 4.08 6.92
C LYS A 15 16.43 3.19 5.69
N GLY A 16 17.04 2.02 5.63
CA GLY A 16 16.88 1.09 4.51
C GLY A 16 17.78 -0.14 4.56
N GLU A 17 18.95 -0.06 5.19
CA GLU A 17 19.90 -1.19 5.28
C GLU A 17 19.63 -2.16 6.43
N SER A 18 18.46 -2.09 7.07
CA SER A 18 18.06 -3.02 8.13
C SER A 18 19.12 -3.08 9.26
N ASN A 19 19.45 -4.29 9.75
CA ASN A 19 20.33 -4.53 10.89
C ASN A 19 21.82 -4.71 10.53
N ASN A 20 22.26 -4.25 9.35
CA ASN A 20 23.65 -4.46 8.88
C ASN A 20 24.72 -3.80 9.76
N PHE A 21 24.33 -2.82 10.59
CA PHE A 21 25.27 -2.00 11.37
C PHE A 21 25.10 -2.14 12.89
N GLY A 22 24.39 -3.19 13.33
CA GLY A 22 24.16 -3.50 14.74
C GLY A 22 22.70 -3.55 15.13
N ILE A 23 22.46 -3.69 16.44
CA ILE A 23 21.12 -3.77 17.02
C ILE A 23 20.63 -2.36 17.36
N VAL A 24 19.57 -1.91 16.71
CA VAL A 24 18.89 -0.65 17.06
C VAL A 24 18.05 -0.89 18.31
N THR A 25 18.39 -0.22 19.42
CA THR A 25 17.69 -0.36 20.70
C THR A 25 16.69 0.76 20.98
N ARG A 26 16.68 1.83 20.17
CA ARG A 26 15.75 2.96 20.29
C ARG A 26 15.49 3.60 18.93
N PHE A 27 14.23 3.96 18.69
CA PHE A 27 13.80 4.80 17.57
C PHE A 27 13.20 6.10 18.10
N ASP A 28 13.72 7.24 17.64
CA ASP A 28 13.06 8.54 17.82
C ASP A 28 12.33 8.89 16.50
N LEU A 29 11.01 9.07 16.58
CA LEU A 29 10.14 9.27 15.42
C LEU A 29 9.43 10.63 15.50
N ASN A 30 9.42 11.36 14.39
CA ASN A 30 8.54 12.50 14.23
C ASN A 30 7.13 12.00 13.93
N THR A 31 6.19 12.29 14.83
CA THR A 31 4.79 11.90 14.69
C THR A 31 3.96 13.00 14.03
N PHE A 32 2.83 12.63 13.45
CA PHE A 32 1.81 13.56 12.97
C PHE A 32 0.44 13.11 13.50
N LYS A 33 -0.54 14.01 13.47
CA LYS A 33 -1.91 13.66 13.86
C LYS A 33 -2.52 12.80 12.76
N ALA A 34 -2.84 11.55 13.08
CA ALA A 34 -3.60 10.70 12.18
C ALA A 34 -5.02 11.27 11.99
N PRO A 35 -5.57 11.23 10.77
CA PRO A 35 -6.99 11.50 10.56
C PRO A 35 -7.84 10.47 11.29
N ALA A 36 -9.03 10.86 11.74
CA ALA A 36 -9.93 9.97 12.48
C ALA A 36 -10.43 8.80 11.61
N THR A 37 -10.62 9.07 10.32
CA THR A 37 -11.09 8.11 9.32
C THR A 37 -10.43 8.37 7.98
N LEU A 38 -10.28 7.31 7.18
CA LEU A 38 -9.88 7.34 5.78
C LEU A 38 -11.05 6.82 4.93
N TRP A 39 -10.97 6.98 3.62
CA TRP A 39 -11.83 6.25 2.69
C TRP A 39 -10.99 5.23 1.94
N GLY A 40 -11.45 4.01 1.81
CA GLY A 40 -10.72 2.97 1.10
C GLY A 40 -11.17 1.56 1.43
N GLY A 41 -10.32 0.60 1.09
CA GLY A 41 -10.53 -0.83 1.31
C GLY A 41 -9.99 -1.65 0.15
N SER A 42 -10.29 -2.95 0.18
CA SER A 42 -9.91 -3.89 -0.88
C SER A 42 -10.94 -4.00 -2.01
N VAL A 43 -10.45 -4.14 -3.23
CA VAL A 43 -11.24 -4.47 -4.43
C VAL A 43 -10.59 -5.68 -5.10
N ALA A 44 -11.37 -6.69 -5.47
CA ALA A 44 -10.88 -7.85 -6.20
C ALA A 44 -11.32 -7.82 -7.67
N PHE A 45 -10.43 -8.23 -8.57
CA PHE A 45 -10.66 -8.35 -10.00
C PHE A 45 -10.29 -9.75 -10.50
N PRO A 46 -10.95 -10.26 -11.56
CA PRO A 46 -10.51 -11.48 -12.22
C PRO A 46 -9.13 -11.26 -12.85
N PHE A 47 -8.33 -12.32 -12.99
CA PHE A 47 -7.00 -12.23 -13.61
C PHE A 47 -7.03 -11.67 -15.03
N SER A 48 -8.12 -11.86 -15.77
CA SER A 48 -8.33 -11.27 -17.10
C SER A 48 -8.33 -9.74 -17.12
N ALA A 49 -8.54 -9.08 -15.98
CA ALA A 49 -8.42 -7.63 -15.84
C ALA A 49 -6.97 -7.14 -15.72
N SER A 50 -5.97 -8.03 -15.65
CA SER A 50 -4.55 -7.68 -15.46
C SER A 50 -4.07 -6.55 -16.38
N PRO A 51 -4.34 -6.54 -17.70
CA PRO A 51 -3.88 -5.45 -18.56
C PRO A 51 -4.45 -4.08 -18.13
N ARG A 52 -5.73 -4.04 -17.71
CA ARG A 52 -6.38 -2.80 -17.27
C ARG A 52 -5.83 -2.34 -15.93
N VAL A 53 -5.61 -3.26 -14.99
CA VAL A 53 -5.00 -2.94 -13.69
C VAL A 53 -3.58 -2.41 -13.86
N ILE A 54 -2.76 -3.03 -14.72
CA ILE A 54 -1.41 -2.54 -15.05
C ILE A 54 -1.47 -1.14 -15.66
N SER A 55 -2.37 -0.90 -16.62
CA SER A 55 -2.55 0.45 -17.19
C SER A 55 -2.99 1.47 -16.15
N ALA A 56 -3.90 1.11 -15.24
CA ALA A 56 -4.32 1.96 -14.13
C ALA A 56 -3.13 2.27 -13.20
N MET A 57 -2.30 1.29 -12.86
CA MET A 57 -1.07 1.49 -12.09
C MET A 57 -0.08 2.42 -12.81
N GLN A 58 0.18 2.21 -14.10
CA GLN A 58 1.07 3.07 -14.89
C GLN A 58 0.59 4.53 -14.90
N LYS A 59 -0.72 4.74 -15.05
CA LYS A 59 -1.33 6.08 -15.01
C LYS A 59 -1.33 6.67 -13.60
N PHE A 60 -1.54 5.85 -12.57
CA PHE A 60 -1.45 6.24 -11.18
C PHE A 60 -0.05 6.75 -10.83
N VAL A 61 1.01 6.08 -11.32
CA VAL A 61 2.39 6.50 -11.03
C VAL A 61 2.87 7.66 -11.90
N SER A 62 2.36 7.83 -13.13
CA SER A 62 2.81 8.91 -14.04
C SER A 62 2.39 10.32 -13.60
N VAL A 63 1.46 10.40 -12.66
CA VAL A 63 0.93 11.65 -12.08
C VAL A 63 1.31 11.83 -10.61
N LEU A 64 2.12 10.93 -10.03
CA LEU A 64 2.66 11.04 -8.68
C LEU A 64 3.53 12.31 -8.61
N GLY A 65 3.00 13.37 -8.02
CA GLY A 65 3.65 14.67 -7.90
C GLY A 65 2.72 15.85 -8.16
N ASN A 66 1.67 15.64 -8.97
CA ASN A 66 0.66 16.67 -9.23
C ASN A 66 -0.17 16.96 -7.98
N GLU A 67 -0.44 18.24 -7.73
CA GLU A 67 -1.32 18.68 -6.66
C GLU A 67 -2.72 18.06 -6.85
N GLY A 68 -3.25 17.41 -5.82
CA GLY A 68 -4.58 16.78 -5.84
C GLY A 68 -4.64 15.25 -5.85
N ARG A 69 -3.50 14.54 -5.92
CA ARG A 69 -3.43 13.06 -5.81
C ARG A 69 -2.49 12.54 -4.74
N ARG A 70 -1.96 13.43 -3.88
CA ARG A 70 -1.01 13.08 -2.82
C ARG A 70 -1.62 12.24 -1.71
N ALA A 71 -2.94 12.30 -1.55
CA ALA A 71 -3.66 11.54 -0.56
C ALA A 71 -4.08 10.14 -1.06
N ASP A 72 -3.94 9.88 -2.36
CA ASP A 72 -4.35 8.60 -2.96
C ASP A 72 -3.24 7.56 -2.82
N LEU A 73 -3.63 6.34 -2.50
CA LEU A 73 -2.76 5.18 -2.32
C LEU A 73 -3.38 3.98 -3.03
N ALA A 74 -2.54 3.26 -3.78
CA ALA A 74 -2.90 2.00 -4.42
C ALA A 74 -1.78 0.97 -4.20
N ILE A 75 -2.16 -0.20 -3.68
CA ILE A 75 -1.30 -1.39 -3.62
C ILE A 75 -2.04 -2.48 -4.38
N VAL A 76 -1.34 -3.20 -5.25
CA VAL A 76 -1.94 -4.24 -6.09
C VAL A 76 -1.18 -5.54 -5.89
N PHE A 77 -1.92 -6.62 -5.68
CA PHE A 77 -1.44 -7.97 -5.51
C PHE A 77 -1.96 -8.86 -6.63
N TRP A 78 -1.05 -9.57 -7.28
CA TRP A 78 -1.40 -10.73 -8.10
C TRP A 78 -1.33 -11.96 -7.21
N ASN A 79 -2.48 -12.58 -6.98
CA ASN A 79 -2.63 -13.68 -6.04
C ASN A 79 -2.82 -14.99 -6.79
N TYR A 80 -2.10 -16.01 -6.32
CA TYR A 80 -2.34 -17.40 -6.66
C TYR A 80 -2.29 -18.20 -5.36
N ILE A 81 -3.41 -18.84 -5.01
CA ILE A 81 -3.55 -19.61 -3.78
C ILE A 81 -3.82 -21.06 -4.19
N GLN A 82 -2.83 -21.94 -3.97
CA GLN A 82 -2.95 -23.35 -4.31
C GLN A 82 -3.78 -24.07 -3.25
N GLY A 83 -4.75 -24.89 -3.69
CA GLY A 83 -5.52 -25.77 -2.80
C GLY A 83 -6.77 -25.13 -2.16
N GLU A 84 -7.12 -23.91 -2.56
CA GLU A 84 -8.40 -23.29 -2.20
C GLU A 84 -9.44 -23.42 -3.33
N THR A 85 -10.68 -23.02 -3.06
CA THR A 85 -11.82 -23.07 -3.99
C THR A 85 -11.57 -22.29 -5.28
N LEU A 86 -10.73 -21.25 -5.23
CA LEU A 86 -10.33 -20.48 -6.41
C LEU A 86 -9.21 -21.22 -7.16
N THR A 87 -9.55 -21.79 -8.31
CA THR A 87 -8.58 -22.48 -9.17
C THR A 87 -7.78 -21.53 -10.06
N GLU A 88 -8.33 -20.35 -10.33
CA GLU A 88 -7.72 -19.32 -11.16
C GLU A 88 -7.06 -18.24 -10.30
N PRO A 89 -5.92 -17.67 -10.75
CA PRO A 89 -5.37 -16.47 -10.13
C PRO A 89 -6.40 -15.34 -10.10
N PHE A 90 -6.18 -14.38 -9.21
CA PHE A 90 -6.98 -13.16 -9.14
C PHE A 90 -6.12 -11.98 -8.70
N ILE A 91 -6.67 -10.79 -8.85
CA ILE A 91 -6.00 -9.55 -8.47
C ILE A 91 -6.75 -8.96 -7.29
N SER A 92 -6.04 -8.57 -6.23
CA SER A 92 -6.61 -7.74 -5.17
C SER A 92 -5.88 -6.41 -5.12
N SER A 93 -6.63 -5.33 -4.94
CA SER A 93 -6.09 -3.98 -4.84
C SER A 93 -6.56 -3.33 -3.55
N ALA A 94 -5.62 -2.83 -2.75
CA ALA A 94 -5.91 -1.98 -1.61
C ALA A 94 -5.88 -0.52 -2.08
N LEU A 95 -7.03 0.14 -2.11
CA LEU A 95 -7.20 1.50 -2.60
C LEU A 95 -7.62 2.39 -1.44
N HIS A 96 -6.89 3.47 -1.18
CA HIS A 96 -7.17 4.37 -0.06
C HIS A 96 -6.96 5.83 -0.44
N ASN A 97 -7.76 6.72 0.14
CA ASN A 97 -7.53 8.15 0.17
C ASN A 97 -7.41 8.60 1.64
N VAL A 98 -6.24 9.12 2.00
CA VAL A 98 -5.94 9.45 3.41
C VAL A 98 -6.61 10.73 3.92
N ASP A 99 -7.11 11.56 3.02
CA ASP A 99 -7.93 12.73 3.36
C ASP A 99 -9.43 12.35 3.54
N GLY A 100 -9.79 11.08 3.34
CA GLY A 100 -11.16 10.58 3.49
C GLY A 100 -12.08 10.87 2.30
N THR A 101 -11.53 11.29 1.15
CA THR A 101 -12.32 11.62 -0.04
C THR A 101 -12.84 10.37 -0.73
N ALA A 102 -14.15 10.16 -0.69
CA ALA A 102 -14.80 9.05 -1.39
C ALA A 102 -14.66 9.17 -2.90
N ASN A 103 -14.36 8.05 -3.57
CA ASN A 103 -14.18 7.96 -5.03
C ASN A 103 -13.16 8.98 -5.57
N ALA A 104 -12.05 9.16 -4.85
CA ALA A 104 -11.02 10.12 -5.19
C ALA A 104 -10.53 9.96 -6.65
N LEU A 105 -10.27 11.09 -7.32
CA LEU A 105 -9.98 11.12 -8.75
C LEU A 105 -8.72 10.32 -9.12
N GLY A 106 -7.71 10.25 -8.25
CA GLY A 106 -6.51 9.45 -8.51
C GLY A 106 -6.78 7.95 -8.54
N LEU A 107 -7.90 7.49 -7.96
CA LEU A 107 -8.29 6.08 -7.91
C LEU A 107 -9.33 5.72 -9.00
N ALA A 108 -9.82 6.71 -9.75
CA ALA A 108 -10.92 6.52 -10.70
C ALA A 108 -10.63 5.45 -11.78
N ASP A 109 -9.38 5.34 -12.24
CA ASP A 109 -9.01 4.34 -13.24
C ASP A 109 -9.09 2.91 -12.70
N PHE A 110 -8.86 2.70 -11.40
CA PHE A 110 -9.07 1.39 -10.75
C PHE A 110 -10.56 1.12 -10.53
N LEU A 111 -11.30 2.12 -10.04
CA LEU A 111 -12.73 2.00 -9.75
C LEU A 111 -13.58 1.78 -11.03
N GLY A 112 -13.10 2.26 -12.17
CA GLY A 112 -13.75 2.09 -13.47
C GLY A 112 -13.51 0.74 -14.16
N ILE A 113 -12.68 -0.15 -13.59
CA ILE A 113 -12.44 -1.48 -14.18
C ILE A 113 -13.71 -2.34 -13.98
N PRO A 114 -14.36 -2.80 -15.06
CA PRO A 114 -15.58 -3.60 -14.95
C PRO A 114 -15.28 -5.01 -14.45
N GLY A 115 -16.29 -5.64 -13.84
CA GLY A 115 -16.19 -7.03 -13.39
C GLY A 115 -15.40 -7.19 -12.10
N ASN A 116 -15.48 -6.21 -11.18
CA ASN A 116 -15.02 -6.43 -9.82
C ASN A 116 -15.76 -7.63 -9.20
N VAL A 117 -15.00 -8.54 -8.60
CA VAL A 117 -15.54 -9.77 -8.01
C VAL A 117 -16.14 -9.45 -6.65
N THR A 118 -15.46 -8.60 -5.87
CA THR A 118 -15.90 -8.11 -4.56
C THR A 118 -15.30 -6.72 -4.29
N SER A 119 -15.91 -5.97 -3.38
CA SER A 119 -15.42 -4.67 -2.90
C SER A 119 -15.75 -4.48 -1.43
N ALA A 120 -14.79 -3.99 -0.65
CA ALA A 120 -14.93 -3.62 0.76
C ALA A 120 -14.69 -2.11 0.98
N LEU A 121 -14.84 -1.29 -0.08
CA LEU A 121 -14.64 0.16 -0.02
C LEU A 121 -15.62 0.82 0.95
N ARG A 122 -15.09 1.57 1.93
CA ARG A 122 -15.85 2.25 2.97
C ARG A 122 -15.07 3.42 3.55
N THR A 123 -15.73 4.22 4.37
CA THR A 123 -15.05 5.14 5.29
C THR A 123 -14.88 4.43 6.62
N ASP A 124 -13.65 4.33 7.10
CA ASP A 124 -13.33 3.63 8.34
C ASP A 124 -12.02 4.16 8.96
N THR A 125 -11.67 3.66 10.14
CA THR A 125 -10.43 4.01 10.84
C THR A 125 -9.22 3.31 10.20
N LEU A 126 -8.02 3.90 10.36
CA LEU A 126 -6.77 3.27 9.94
C LEU A 126 -6.55 1.90 10.62
N ALA A 127 -7.03 1.72 11.85
CA ALA A 127 -6.92 0.46 12.59
C ALA A 127 -7.69 -0.67 11.88
N GLU A 128 -8.92 -0.40 11.46
CA GLU A 128 -9.74 -1.40 10.76
C GLU A 128 -9.15 -1.77 9.39
N PHE A 129 -8.63 -0.80 8.64
CA PHE A 129 -7.93 -1.10 7.39
C PHE A 129 -6.62 -1.88 7.60
N THR A 130 -5.95 -1.69 8.73
CA THR A 130 -4.75 -2.47 9.09
C THR A 130 -5.11 -3.92 9.37
N ASN A 131 -6.20 -4.15 10.10
CA ASN A 131 -6.73 -5.51 10.35
C ASN A 131 -7.15 -6.19 9.04
N GLU A 132 -7.76 -5.46 8.10
CA GLU A 132 -8.18 -6.00 6.80
C GLU A 132 -7.00 -6.50 5.94
N LEU A 133 -5.86 -5.81 5.97
CA LEU A 133 -4.66 -6.19 5.21
C LEU A 133 -3.79 -7.24 5.94
N GLU A 134 -4.22 -7.70 7.11
CA GLU A 134 -3.48 -8.69 7.88
C GLU A 134 -3.51 -10.05 7.16
N LEU A 135 -2.35 -10.51 6.70
CA LEU A 135 -2.18 -11.88 6.23
C LEU A 135 -2.42 -12.89 7.39
N PRO A 136 -2.69 -14.18 7.13
CA PRO A 136 -2.98 -15.17 8.19
C PRO A 136 -1.96 -15.17 9.33
N GLN A 137 -2.45 -15.19 10.57
CA GLN A 137 -1.61 -15.29 11.78
C GLN A 137 -0.95 -16.67 11.88
N GLY A 138 0.20 -16.75 12.53
CA GLY A 138 0.97 -17.99 12.69
C GLY A 138 1.84 -18.40 11.50
N SER A 139 1.77 -17.68 10.38
CA SER A 139 2.60 -17.93 9.19
C SER A 139 3.86 -17.08 9.18
N TYR A 140 4.99 -17.67 8.75
CA TYR A 140 6.20 -16.90 8.43
C TYR A 140 6.00 -16.15 7.09
N LYS A 141 6.09 -14.81 7.15
CA LYS A 141 5.89 -13.93 5.99
C LYS A 141 7.22 -13.27 5.64
N ALA A 142 7.68 -13.47 4.41
CA ALA A 142 8.91 -12.86 3.90
C ALA A 142 8.59 -11.94 2.73
N TRP A 143 8.86 -10.65 2.90
CA TRP A 143 8.81 -9.67 1.82
C TRP A 143 10.21 -9.51 1.22
N ARG A 144 10.29 -9.47 -0.11
CA ARG A 144 11.52 -9.25 -0.87
C ARG A 144 11.23 -8.23 -1.94
N THR A 145 12.07 -7.20 -2.04
CA THR A 145 12.04 -6.26 -3.16
C THR A 145 12.70 -6.92 -4.37
N LEU A 146 12.09 -6.77 -5.55
CA LEU A 146 12.56 -7.39 -6.79
C LEU A 146 13.71 -6.60 -7.47
N THR A 147 14.04 -5.40 -7.00
CA THR A 147 15.12 -4.57 -7.56
C THR A 147 16.19 -4.25 -6.52
N PHE A 148 17.44 -4.29 -6.98
CA PHE A 148 18.69 -3.94 -6.29
C PHE A 148 19.27 -2.64 -6.88
#